data_AF-A0A2V6RRE8-F1
#
_entry.id   AF-A0A2V6RRE8-F1
#
_cell.length_a   1.000
_cell.length_b   1.000
_cell.length_c   1.000
_cell.angle_alpha   90.00
_cell.angle_beta   90.00
_cell.angle_gamma   90.00
#
_symmetry.space_group_name_H-M   'P 1'
#
loop_
_entity.id
_entity.type
_entity.pdbx_description
1 polymer ?
#
loop_
_entity_poly.entity_id
_entity_poly.type
_entity_poly.pdbx_seq_one_letter_code
_entity_poly.pdbx_strand_id
1 'polypeptide(L)'
;MEGWCVMPLPDRPNLEYLKKLAKEKLRELQCGDASARLADAQLAVARKHGFASWRKLRAHLDALRRAGKPSGRAGLLQEQVEEFYGAIYRADEATVERMLSVEPALVNARHPDGTTPLLAAVDHNKPGLIALLLARGGDPDGVYAHSAHTPLSWAVTSEHFEVAEALRRGGVAPDLYCAAGLGDAKAVEAFFDAEGRLQEGASSTGSSRYGPDGMRLPCPPPSAREVVSDALYIACRNGKEEAVRVLLRHGTDLSFRAFAGGTPLHWAYFSGSHAVIEALLQAGADPTLRDDVLRCTPRTFGICWPASEGWVSKVRQRLADDPTLVNIMDAGRAPLHLAAKGGHLGVVKLLIEAGANVNLRDAEGKTALDLAGERPDQAGSVKVAEWLKDRDP
;
A
#
# COMPACT_ATOMS: atom_id res chain seq x y z
N MET A 1 15.13 -4.99 21.42
CA MET A 1 13.90 -4.95 20.60
C MET A 1 14.25 -5.54 19.23
N GLU A 2 14.83 -6.74 19.16
CA GLU A 2 14.15 -8.05 19.32
C GLU A 2 12.84 -8.08 18.56
N GLY A 3 12.86 -8.76 17.40
CA GLY A 3 11.69 -8.74 16.57
C GLY A 3 11.61 -9.40 15.19
N TRP A 4 12.37 -10.45 14.87
CA TRP A 4 12.29 -11.11 13.56
C TRP A 4 12.07 -12.63 13.63
N CYS A 5 10.86 -13.07 13.30
CA CYS A 5 10.50 -14.45 13.07
C CYS A 5 11.26 -14.89 11.83
N VAL A 6 12.09 -15.90 12.03
CA VAL A 6 12.74 -16.64 10.97
C VAL A 6 11.65 -17.38 10.19
N MET A 7 11.14 -16.74 9.14
CA MET A 7 10.65 -17.52 8.01
C MET A 7 11.86 -18.01 7.22
N PRO A 8 11.89 -19.27 6.75
CA PRO A 8 12.78 -19.64 5.68
C PRO A 8 12.51 -18.69 4.51
N LEU A 9 13.56 -18.01 4.06
CA LEU A 9 13.50 -17.11 2.92
C LEU A 9 12.99 -17.92 1.70
N PRO A 10 11.92 -17.48 1.01
CA PRO A 10 11.84 -17.81 -0.41
C PRO A 10 13.08 -17.20 -1.08
N ASP A 11 13.56 -17.79 -2.18
CA ASP A 11 14.83 -17.49 -2.86
C ASP A 11 15.08 -16.01 -3.27
N ARG A 12 14.23 -15.07 -2.87
CA ARG A 12 14.34 -13.62 -3.08
C ARG A 12 13.91 -12.88 -1.79
N PRO A 13 14.81 -12.15 -1.10
CA PRO A 13 14.50 -11.50 0.17
C PRO A 13 13.58 -10.29 -0.01
N ASN A 14 12.68 -10.08 0.95
CA ASN A 14 11.79 -8.92 0.97
C ASN A 14 12.57 -7.60 1.19
N LEU A 15 12.01 -6.49 0.72
CA LEU A 15 12.63 -5.17 0.75
C LEU A 15 12.94 -4.67 2.18
N GLU A 16 12.11 -5.06 3.15
CA GLU A 16 12.25 -4.78 4.58
C GLU A 16 13.53 -5.40 5.17
N TYR A 17 13.81 -6.67 4.83
CA TYR A 17 15.01 -7.40 5.23
C TYR A 17 16.27 -6.78 4.62
N LEU A 18 16.21 -6.39 3.34
CA LEU A 18 17.29 -5.67 2.68
C LEU A 18 17.53 -4.28 3.28
N LYS A 19 16.46 -3.56 3.64
CA LYS A 19 16.56 -2.26 4.32
C LYS A 19 17.17 -2.39 5.72
N LYS A 20 16.84 -3.44 6.47
CA LYS A 20 17.43 -3.71 7.78
C LYS A 20 18.92 -4.03 7.68
N LEU A 21 19.32 -4.96 6.82
CA LEU A 21 20.73 -5.28 6.57
C LEU A 21 21.51 -4.06 6.07
N ALA A 22 20.90 -3.24 5.22
CA ALA A 22 21.54 -2.02 4.76
C ALA A 22 21.72 -0.98 5.87
N LYS A 23 20.80 -0.87 6.83
CA LYS A 23 20.98 0.03 7.99
C LYS A 23 22.14 -0.41 8.88
N GLU A 24 22.31 -1.72 9.09
CA GLU A 24 23.46 -2.27 9.83
C GLU A 24 24.76 -2.04 9.05
N LYS A 25 24.75 -2.30 7.74
CA LYS A 25 25.91 -2.08 6.87
C LYS A 25 26.27 -0.59 6.72
N LEU A 26 25.29 0.31 6.83
CA LEU A 26 25.51 1.75 6.79
C LEU A 26 26.36 2.21 7.97
N ARG A 27 26.07 1.70 9.17
CA ARG A 27 26.85 2.03 10.37
C ARG A 27 28.32 1.62 10.20
N GLU A 28 28.56 0.43 9.66
CA GLU A 28 29.92 -0.03 9.35
C GLU A 28 30.62 0.83 8.30
N LEU A 29 29.91 1.23 7.23
CA LEU A 29 30.48 2.08 6.18
C LEU A 29 30.77 3.50 6.68
N GLN A 30 29.92 4.05 7.56
CA GLN A 30 30.12 5.38 8.16
C GLN A 30 31.35 5.46 9.06
N CYS A 31 31.81 4.34 9.63
CA CYS A 31 33.08 4.29 10.34
C CYS A 31 34.30 4.48 9.43
N GLY A 32 34.20 4.15 8.13
CA GLY A 32 35.28 4.28 7.15
C GLY A 32 35.13 5.45 6.18
N ASP A 33 33.90 5.90 5.93
CA ASP A 33 33.55 7.03 5.06
C ASP A 33 32.31 7.73 5.62
N ALA A 34 32.51 8.90 6.24
CA ALA A 34 31.45 9.69 6.85
C ALA A 34 30.37 10.16 5.86
N SER A 35 30.65 10.11 4.55
CA SER A 35 29.71 10.47 3.48
C SER A 35 28.82 9.32 3.00
N ALA A 36 29.06 8.09 3.50
CA ALA A 36 28.31 6.90 3.11
C ALA A 36 26.82 7.03 3.47
N ARG A 37 25.94 6.74 2.49
CA ARG A 37 24.48 6.82 2.63
C ARG A 37 23.84 5.44 2.66
N LEU A 38 22.58 5.37 3.08
CA LEU A 38 21.80 4.12 3.08
C LEU A 38 21.82 3.43 1.70
N ALA A 39 21.82 4.20 0.61
CA ALA A 39 21.95 3.68 -0.75
C ALA A 39 23.28 2.94 -1.00
N ASP A 40 24.41 3.41 -0.44
CA ASP A 40 25.72 2.74 -0.54
C ASP A 40 25.73 1.43 0.24
N ALA A 41 25.08 1.43 1.40
CA ALA A 41 24.92 0.24 2.23
C ALA A 41 23.99 -0.80 1.60
N GLN A 42 22.89 -0.35 0.97
CA GLN A 42 21.99 -1.20 0.18
C GLN A 42 22.74 -1.83 -0.99
N LEU A 43 23.58 -1.07 -1.70
CA LEU A 43 24.42 -1.57 -2.78
C LEU A 43 25.48 -2.57 -2.30
N ALA A 44 26.09 -2.34 -1.14
CA ALA A 44 27.09 -3.22 -0.55
C ALA A 44 26.50 -4.57 -0.11
N VAL A 45 25.33 -4.54 0.55
CA VAL A 45 24.55 -5.74 0.89
C VAL A 45 24.12 -6.45 -0.40
N ALA A 46 23.64 -5.70 -1.39
CA ALA A 46 23.14 -6.31 -2.61
C ALA A 46 24.25 -7.02 -3.43
N ARG A 47 25.47 -6.47 -3.40
CA ARG A 47 26.66 -7.08 -4.02
C ARG A 47 27.13 -8.33 -3.27
N LYS A 48 27.11 -8.31 -1.93
CA LYS A 48 27.52 -9.43 -1.06
C LYS A 48 26.63 -10.66 -1.23
N HIS A 49 25.35 -10.46 -1.50
CA HIS A 49 24.34 -11.52 -1.64
C HIS A 49 23.97 -11.85 -3.10
N GLY A 50 24.69 -11.29 -4.09
CA GLY A 50 24.63 -11.75 -5.48
C GLY A 50 23.40 -11.35 -6.32
N PHE A 51 22.64 -10.31 -5.94
CA PHE A 51 21.41 -9.95 -6.69
C PHE A 51 21.68 -9.44 -8.11
N ALA A 52 21.15 -10.10 -9.14
CA ALA A 52 21.38 -9.71 -10.54
C ALA A 52 20.98 -8.25 -10.88
N SER A 53 20.06 -7.65 -10.12
CA SER A 53 19.58 -6.27 -10.29
C SER A 53 20.51 -5.18 -9.73
N TRP A 54 21.51 -5.52 -8.90
CA TRP A 54 22.35 -4.51 -8.24
C TRP A 54 23.24 -3.73 -9.22
N ARG A 55 23.67 -4.35 -10.33
CA ARG A 55 24.48 -3.69 -11.37
C ARG A 55 23.70 -2.59 -12.10
N LYS A 56 22.40 -2.81 -12.35
CA LYS A 56 21.49 -1.81 -12.95
C LYS A 56 21.17 -0.68 -11.96
N LEU A 57 20.93 -1.03 -10.69
CA LEU A 57 20.72 -0.05 -9.61
C LEU A 57 21.97 0.83 -9.40
N ARG A 58 23.17 0.24 -9.43
CA ARG A 58 24.44 0.98 -9.37
C ARG A 58 24.61 1.94 -10.55
N ALA A 59 24.39 1.46 -11.77
CA ALA A 59 24.49 2.31 -12.96
C ALA A 59 23.51 3.49 -12.93
N HIS A 60 22.30 3.27 -12.44
CA HIS A 60 21.29 4.32 -12.27
C HIS A 60 21.66 5.33 -11.16
N LEU A 61 22.12 4.85 -10.00
CA LEU A 61 22.57 5.72 -8.90
C LEU A 61 23.83 6.52 -9.27
N ASP A 62 24.76 5.93 -10.02
CA ASP A 62 25.94 6.63 -10.54
C ASP A 62 25.57 7.68 -11.61
N ALA A 63 24.53 7.44 -12.41
CA ALA A 63 23.99 8.43 -13.34
C ALA A 63 23.30 9.60 -12.59
N LEU A 64 22.53 9.30 -11.55
CA LEU A 64 21.90 10.31 -10.68
C LEU A 64 22.94 11.15 -9.91
N ARG A 65 24.06 10.55 -9.48
CA ARG A 65 25.17 11.26 -8.83
C ARG A 65 25.90 12.23 -9.77
N ARG A 66 25.98 11.89 -11.06
CA ARG A 66 26.56 12.77 -12.08
C ARG A 66 25.59 13.87 -12.50
N ALA A 67 24.29 13.59 -12.52
CA ALA A 67 23.23 14.57 -12.81
C ALA A 67 22.93 15.51 -11.62
N GLY A 68 23.20 15.07 -10.39
CA GLY A 68 22.88 15.76 -9.14
C GLY A 68 24.01 16.61 -8.53
N LYS A 69 24.95 17.13 -9.32
CA LYS A 69 25.76 18.29 -8.89
C LYS A 69 25.16 19.57 -9.48
N PRO A 70 24.31 20.30 -8.74
CA PRO A 70 24.04 21.68 -9.07
C PRO A 70 25.30 22.49 -8.77
N SER A 71 25.74 23.25 -9.76
CA SER A 71 26.65 24.37 -9.59
C SER A 71 26.05 25.35 -8.55
N GLY A 72 26.72 25.49 -7.40
CA GLY A 72 26.71 26.65 -6.52
C GLY A 72 25.38 27.35 -6.23
N ARG A 73 24.58 26.81 -5.29
CA ARG A 73 23.71 27.59 -4.38
C ARG A 73 23.56 26.79 -3.08
N ALA A 74 23.65 27.45 -1.94
CA ALA A 74 23.63 26.84 -0.60
C ALA A 74 22.43 25.88 -0.46
N GLY A 75 22.69 24.63 -0.05
CA GLY A 75 21.63 23.66 0.20
C GLY A 75 20.83 24.01 1.45
N LEU A 76 19.53 23.68 1.45
CA LEU A 76 18.64 23.81 2.62
C LEU A 76 19.24 23.07 3.83
N LEU A 77 19.11 23.65 5.02
CA LEU A 77 19.54 22.98 6.26
C LEU A 77 18.55 21.85 6.60
N GLN A 78 19.07 20.69 7.03
CA GLN A 78 18.25 19.55 7.42
C GLN A 78 17.21 19.92 8.48
N GLU A 79 17.60 20.73 9.47
CA GLU A 79 16.72 21.19 10.55
C GLU A 79 15.49 21.95 10.04
N GLN A 80 15.65 22.77 8.99
CA GLN A 80 14.55 23.52 8.39
C GLN A 80 13.56 22.59 7.68
N VAL A 81 14.08 21.53 7.03
CA VAL A 81 13.23 20.50 6.41
C VAL A 81 12.47 19.73 7.49
N GLU A 82 13.12 19.30 8.57
CA GLU A 82 12.45 18.59 9.67
C GLU A 82 11.36 19.44 10.34
N GLU A 83 11.64 20.72 10.61
CA GLU A 83 10.64 21.65 11.17
C GLU A 83 9.44 21.81 10.24
N PHE A 84 9.68 21.92 8.93
CA PHE A 84 8.65 22.06 7.92
C PHE A 84 7.73 20.83 7.86
N TYR A 85 8.31 19.63 7.83
CA TYR A 85 7.53 18.38 7.88
C TYR A 85 6.78 18.23 9.21
N GLY A 86 7.40 18.65 10.32
CA GLY A 86 6.72 18.71 11.61
C GLY A 86 5.47 19.59 11.59
N ALA A 87 5.51 20.75 10.93
CA ALA A 87 4.36 21.63 10.76
C ALA A 87 3.26 20.98 9.90
N ILE A 88 3.64 20.27 8.82
CA ILE A 88 2.72 19.51 7.98
C ILE A 88 2.01 18.42 8.79
N TYR A 89 2.75 17.63 9.56
CA TYR A 89 2.18 16.54 10.36
C TYR A 89 1.19 17.05 11.42
N ARG A 90 1.45 18.24 11.97
CA ARG A 90 0.54 18.93 12.91
C ARG A 90 -0.64 19.64 12.23
N ALA A 91 -0.67 19.71 10.90
CA ALA A 91 -1.64 20.49 10.13
C ALA A 91 -1.62 21.99 10.46
N ASP A 92 -0.44 22.55 10.77
CA ASP A 92 -0.27 23.96 11.09
C ASP A 92 -0.09 24.79 9.80
N GLU A 93 -1.22 25.14 9.19
CA GLU A 93 -1.27 25.88 7.92
C GLU A 93 -0.54 27.22 7.98
N ALA A 94 -0.68 27.95 9.10
CA ALA A 94 -0.06 29.26 9.28
C ALA A 94 1.47 29.16 9.33
N THR A 95 2.01 28.15 10.04
CA THR A 95 3.45 27.90 10.05
C THR A 95 3.96 27.45 8.69
N VAL A 96 3.27 26.51 8.03
CA VAL A 96 3.63 26.07 6.67
C VAL A 96 3.67 27.25 5.71
N GLU A 97 2.64 28.11 5.73
CA GLU A 97 2.56 29.28 4.87
C GLU A 97 3.68 30.29 5.14
N ARG A 98 3.97 30.57 6.42
CA ARG A 98 5.07 31.44 6.83
C ARG A 98 6.41 30.90 6.35
N MET A 99 6.68 29.60 6.54
CA MET A 99 7.93 28.97 6.11
C MET A 99 8.09 29.01 4.59
N LEU A 100 7.04 28.73 3.83
CA LEU A 100 7.06 28.80 2.36
C LEU A 100 7.23 30.23 1.82
N SER A 101 6.79 31.23 2.59
CA SER A 101 7.00 32.64 2.24
C SER A 101 8.45 33.09 2.46
N VAL A 102 9.16 32.48 3.42
CA VAL A 102 10.57 32.76 3.68
C VAL A 102 11.49 31.95 2.76
N GLU A 103 11.20 30.66 2.58
CA GLU A 103 12.00 29.73 1.79
C GLU A 103 11.10 28.91 0.84
N PRO A 104 10.82 29.43 -0.37
CA PRO A 104 9.95 28.75 -1.33
C PRO A 104 10.45 27.37 -1.78
N ALA A 105 11.76 27.11 -1.70
CA ALA A 105 12.32 25.82 -2.09
C ALA A 105 11.84 24.65 -1.20
N LEU A 106 11.31 24.96 0.00
CA LEU A 106 10.75 23.96 0.92
C LEU A 106 9.56 23.21 0.31
N VAL A 107 8.79 23.81 -0.61
CA VAL A 107 7.56 23.21 -1.15
C VAL A 107 7.79 21.86 -1.86
N ASN A 108 9.00 21.64 -2.36
CA ASN A 108 9.44 20.40 -3.00
C ASN A 108 10.67 19.78 -2.31
N ALA A 109 11.01 20.22 -1.11
CA ALA A 109 12.12 19.67 -0.34
C ALA A 109 11.81 18.23 0.10
N ARG A 110 12.70 17.30 -0.23
CA ARG A 110 12.49 15.89 0.07
C ARG A 110 12.95 15.56 1.49
N HIS A 111 12.09 14.87 2.24
CA HIS A 111 12.46 14.23 3.49
C HIS A 111 13.50 13.11 3.23
N PRO A 112 14.31 12.66 4.21
CA PRO A 112 15.32 11.62 4.00
C PRO A 112 14.83 10.29 3.40
N ASP A 113 13.54 9.98 3.53
CA ASP A 113 12.90 8.82 2.89
C ASP A 113 12.48 9.05 1.43
N GLY A 114 12.66 10.28 0.92
CA GLY A 114 12.32 10.69 -0.44
C GLY A 114 10.91 11.28 -0.60
N THR A 115 10.11 11.34 0.47
CA THR A 115 8.76 11.93 0.48
C THR A 115 8.81 13.41 0.13
N THR A 116 7.81 13.92 -0.60
CA THR A 116 7.61 15.35 -0.84
C THR A 116 6.61 15.94 0.16
N PRO A 117 6.59 17.26 0.40
CA PRO A 117 5.66 17.88 1.33
C PRO A 117 4.19 17.62 1.00
N LEU A 118 3.86 17.67 -0.30
CA LEU A 118 2.52 17.36 -0.77
C LEU A 118 2.14 15.89 -0.49
N LEU A 119 3.05 14.95 -0.73
CA LEU A 119 2.83 13.54 -0.39
C LEU A 119 2.70 13.34 1.13
N ALA A 120 3.49 14.04 1.95
CA ALA A 120 3.38 13.96 3.41
C ALA A 120 2.01 14.46 3.90
N ALA A 121 1.51 15.56 3.34
CA ALA A 121 0.17 16.06 3.64
C ALA A 121 -0.91 15.04 3.24
N VAL A 122 -0.76 14.38 2.09
CA VAL A 122 -1.69 13.34 1.62
C VAL A 122 -1.66 12.11 2.53
N ASP A 123 -0.47 11.62 2.85
CA ASP A 123 -0.24 10.41 3.66
C ASP A 123 -0.80 10.56 5.08
N HIS A 124 -0.70 11.75 5.65
CA HIS A 124 -1.23 12.07 6.97
C HIS A 124 -2.67 12.60 6.95
N ASN A 125 -3.37 12.46 5.81
CA ASN A 125 -4.75 12.89 5.59
C ASN A 125 -5.03 14.35 5.98
N LYS A 126 -4.26 15.30 5.41
CA LYS A 126 -4.34 16.74 5.71
C LYS A 126 -4.92 17.55 4.55
N PRO A 127 -6.26 17.53 4.32
CA PRO A 127 -6.86 18.19 3.15
C PRO A 127 -6.67 19.72 3.12
N GLY A 128 -6.63 20.39 4.28
CA GLY A 128 -6.46 21.85 4.37
C GLY A 128 -5.12 22.36 3.80
N LEU A 129 -4.06 21.57 3.92
CA LEU A 129 -2.73 21.93 3.40
C LEU A 129 -2.59 21.77 1.89
N ILE A 130 -3.49 21.02 1.24
CA ILE A 130 -3.34 20.66 -0.18
C ILE A 130 -3.39 21.89 -1.08
N ALA A 131 -4.39 22.75 -0.89
CA ALA A 131 -4.55 23.96 -1.68
C ALA A 131 -3.34 24.90 -1.53
N LEU A 132 -2.86 25.07 -0.30
CA LEU A 132 -1.67 25.87 -0.01
C LEU A 132 -0.43 25.32 -0.71
N LEU A 133 -0.14 24.02 -0.55
CA LEU A 133 1.05 23.40 -1.14
C LEU A 133 1.03 23.44 -2.67
N LEU A 134 -0.13 23.18 -3.30
CA LEU A 134 -0.29 23.31 -4.76
C LEU A 134 -0.12 24.76 -5.23
N ALA A 135 -0.73 25.73 -4.54
CA ALA A 135 -0.61 27.15 -4.88
C ALA A 135 0.83 27.67 -4.77
N ARG A 136 1.68 27.02 -3.96
CA ARG A 136 3.11 27.34 -3.82
C ARG A 136 4.01 26.52 -4.75
N GLY A 137 3.45 25.72 -5.66
CA GLY A 137 4.20 24.95 -6.67
C GLY A 137 4.66 23.56 -6.22
N GLY A 138 3.96 22.96 -5.24
CA GLY A 138 4.16 21.56 -4.86
C GLY A 138 3.87 20.62 -6.04
N ASP A 139 4.80 19.72 -6.33
CA ASP A 139 4.74 18.80 -7.47
C ASP A 139 3.64 17.74 -7.30
N PRO A 140 2.52 17.81 -8.08
CA PRO A 140 1.41 16.86 -7.99
C PRO A 140 1.72 15.51 -8.64
N ASP A 141 2.78 15.43 -9.45
CA ASP A 141 3.24 14.22 -10.14
C ASP A 141 4.44 13.58 -9.43
N GLY A 142 4.91 14.21 -8.35
CA GLY A 142 6.01 13.75 -7.53
C GLY A 142 5.72 12.37 -6.97
N VAL A 143 6.45 11.35 -7.44
CA VAL A 143 6.22 9.97 -7.02
C VAL A 143 6.79 9.66 -5.63
N TYR A 144 6.05 8.87 -4.86
CA TYR A 144 6.52 8.33 -3.59
C TYR A 144 7.62 7.29 -3.86
N ALA A 145 8.78 7.48 -3.23
CA ALA A 145 10.07 6.86 -3.58
C ALA A 145 10.06 5.31 -3.68
N HIS A 146 9.07 4.64 -3.09
CA HIS A 146 8.97 3.18 -3.10
C HIS A 146 7.76 2.61 -3.84
N SER A 147 6.71 3.39 -4.10
CA SER A 147 5.42 2.87 -4.59
C SER A 147 4.98 3.43 -5.95
N ALA A 148 5.75 4.37 -6.54
CA ALA A 148 5.40 5.14 -7.75
C ALA A 148 3.99 5.75 -7.79
N HIS A 149 3.32 5.81 -6.64
CA HIS A 149 2.07 6.55 -6.52
C HIS A 149 2.38 8.05 -6.55
N THR A 150 1.63 8.76 -7.40
CA THR A 150 1.44 10.22 -7.28
C THR A 150 0.63 10.55 -6.02
N PRO A 151 0.67 11.79 -5.53
CA PRO A 151 -0.25 12.31 -4.53
C PRO A 151 -1.70 11.84 -4.69
N LEU A 152 -2.27 11.97 -5.90
CA LEU A 152 -3.67 11.60 -6.12
C LEU A 152 -3.90 10.09 -6.04
N SER A 153 -3.07 9.29 -6.71
CA SER A 153 -3.22 7.83 -6.67
C SER A 153 -2.96 7.25 -5.27
N TRP A 154 -2.10 7.88 -4.46
CA TRP A 154 -1.92 7.53 -3.05
C TRP A 154 -3.15 7.89 -2.23
N ALA A 155 -3.72 9.08 -2.39
CA ALA A 155 -4.96 9.48 -1.72
C ALA A 155 -6.11 8.50 -2.01
N VAL A 156 -6.26 8.10 -3.27
CA VAL A 156 -7.28 7.12 -3.71
C VAL A 156 -7.01 5.73 -3.12
N THR A 157 -5.75 5.30 -3.08
CA THR A 157 -5.36 4.00 -2.53
C THR A 157 -5.51 3.96 -1.00
N SER A 158 -5.28 5.06 -0.30
CA SER A 158 -5.45 5.15 1.15
C SER A 158 -6.88 5.49 1.58
N GLU A 159 -7.84 5.57 0.64
CA GLU A 159 -9.24 5.96 0.89
C GLU A 159 -9.38 7.38 1.51
N HIS A 160 -8.39 8.25 1.31
CA HIS A 160 -8.40 9.66 1.75
C HIS A 160 -9.17 10.52 0.74
N PHE A 161 -10.46 10.26 0.56
CA PHE A 161 -11.27 10.88 -0.50
C PHE A 161 -11.37 12.40 -0.39
N GLU A 162 -11.39 12.97 0.83
CA GLU A 162 -11.39 14.43 1.01
C GLU A 162 -10.09 15.07 0.48
N VAL A 163 -8.95 14.44 0.73
CA VAL A 163 -7.66 14.88 0.18
C VAL A 163 -7.63 14.74 -1.33
N ALA A 164 -8.15 13.62 -1.86
CA ALA A 164 -8.21 13.41 -3.30
C ALA A 164 -9.07 14.47 -4.02
N GLU A 165 -10.20 14.86 -3.42
CA GLU A 165 -11.04 15.95 -3.94
C GLU A 165 -10.36 17.32 -3.76
N ALA A 166 -9.60 17.55 -2.68
CA ALA A 166 -8.80 18.76 -2.52
C ALA A 166 -7.72 18.87 -3.62
N LEU A 167 -7.06 17.77 -3.98
CA LEU A 167 -6.12 17.72 -5.11
C LEU A 167 -6.81 18.05 -6.44
N ARG A 168 -8.01 17.48 -6.69
CA ARG A 168 -8.79 17.77 -7.90
C ARG A 168 -9.20 19.24 -7.99
N ARG A 169 -9.67 19.83 -6.89
CA ARG A 169 -9.99 21.27 -6.83
C ARG A 169 -8.76 22.16 -7.05
N GLY A 170 -7.59 21.67 -6.64
CA GLY A 170 -6.29 22.30 -6.93
C GLY A 170 -5.77 22.11 -8.35
N GLY A 171 -6.55 21.49 -9.25
CA GLY A 171 -6.21 21.33 -10.66
C GLY A 171 -5.49 20.03 -11.02
N VAL A 172 -5.34 19.09 -10.08
CA VAL A 172 -4.74 17.78 -10.36
C VAL A 172 -5.76 16.89 -11.09
N ALA A 173 -5.53 16.63 -12.37
CA ALA A 173 -6.40 15.80 -13.19
C ALA A 173 -6.27 14.32 -12.80
N PRO A 174 -7.39 13.59 -12.56
CA PRO A 174 -7.33 12.15 -12.36
C PRO A 174 -7.05 11.44 -13.68
N ASP A 175 -6.16 10.45 -13.65
CA ASP A 175 -6.08 9.43 -14.68
C ASP A 175 -7.16 8.35 -14.47
N LEU A 176 -7.22 7.34 -15.34
CA LEU A 176 -8.26 6.29 -15.28
C LEU A 176 -8.25 5.56 -13.92
N TYR A 177 -7.09 5.19 -13.39
CA TYR A 177 -6.97 4.53 -12.09
C TYR A 177 -7.57 5.41 -10.97
N CYS A 178 -7.19 6.69 -10.93
CA CYS A 178 -7.71 7.61 -9.93
C CYS A 178 -9.21 7.87 -10.10
N ALA A 179 -9.70 8.10 -11.33
CA ALA A 179 -11.11 8.33 -11.63
C ALA A 179 -11.98 7.12 -11.20
N ALA A 180 -11.51 5.91 -11.50
CA ALA A 180 -12.16 4.67 -11.12
C ALA A 180 -12.23 4.50 -9.59
N GLY A 181 -11.12 4.72 -8.90
CA GLY A 181 -11.06 4.62 -7.44
C GLY A 181 -11.83 5.72 -6.69
N LEU A 182 -12.09 6.86 -7.33
CA LEU A 182 -12.97 7.92 -6.82
C LEU A 182 -14.45 7.61 -7.08
N GLY A 183 -14.75 6.81 -8.10
CA GLY A 183 -16.11 6.53 -8.54
C GLY A 183 -16.67 7.57 -9.51
N ASP A 184 -15.81 8.34 -10.17
CA ASP A 184 -16.24 9.30 -11.20
C ASP A 184 -16.50 8.58 -12.52
N ALA A 185 -17.68 7.95 -12.62
CA ALA A 185 -18.06 7.15 -13.79
C ALA A 185 -18.03 7.95 -15.11
N LYS A 186 -18.31 9.26 -15.05
CA LYS A 186 -18.23 10.13 -16.24
C LYS A 186 -16.79 10.32 -16.69
N ALA A 187 -15.88 10.58 -15.76
CA ALA A 187 -14.45 10.67 -16.07
C ALA A 187 -13.91 9.33 -16.57
N VAL A 188 -14.33 8.21 -15.96
CA VAL A 188 -13.98 6.86 -16.43
C VAL A 188 -14.42 6.64 -17.87
N GLU A 189 -15.68 6.93 -18.22
CA GLU A 189 -16.21 6.78 -19.58
C GLU A 189 -15.40 7.62 -20.59
N ALA A 190 -14.98 8.82 -20.19
CA ALA A 190 -14.24 9.75 -21.05
C ALA A 190 -12.83 9.25 -21.45
N PHE A 191 -12.31 8.19 -20.84
CA PHE A 191 -11.05 7.54 -21.25
C PHE A 191 -11.20 6.53 -22.40
N PHE A 192 -12.44 6.26 -22.83
CA PHE A 192 -12.73 5.34 -23.93
C PHE A 192 -13.21 6.11 -25.16
N ASP A 193 -12.85 5.63 -26.36
CA ASP A 193 -13.37 6.18 -27.61
C ASP A 193 -14.78 5.63 -27.93
N ALA A 194 -15.36 6.07 -29.06
CA ALA A 194 -16.71 5.64 -29.48
C ALA A 194 -16.79 4.14 -29.79
N GLU A 195 -15.66 3.49 -30.07
CA GLU A 195 -15.55 2.05 -30.29
C GLU A 195 -15.24 1.28 -28.98
N GLY A 196 -15.19 1.97 -27.84
CA GLY A 196 -14.91 1.40 -26.53
C GLY A 196 -13.44 1.06 -26.28
N ARG A 197 -12.52 1.53 -27.13
CA ARG A 197 -11.07 1.33 -26.97
C ARG A 197 -10.50 2.38 -26.03
N LEU A 198 -9.54 1.96 -25.21
CA LEU A 198 -8.85 2.84 -24.28
C LEU A 198 -7.99 3.85 -25.05
N GLN A 199 -8.12 5.13 -24.73
CA GLN A 199 -7.31 6.20 -25.30
C GLN A 199 -5.85 6.12 -24.81
N GLU A 200 -4.90 6.63 -25.62
CA GLU A 200 -3.47 6.62 -25.27
C GLU A 200 -3.21 7.42 -23.99
N GLY A 201 -2.33 6.90 -23.11
CA GLY A 201 -1.95 7.58 -21.88
C GLY A 201 -3.05 7.67 -20.82
N ALA A 202 -4.17 6.93 -20.96
CA ALA A 202 -5.31 6.99 -20.05
C ALA A 202 -4.98 6.70 -18.57
N SER A 203 -3.89 5.99 -18.28
CA SER A 203 -3.39 5.80 -16.91
C SER A 203 -1.89 6.00 -16.90
N SER A 204 -1.41 6.92 -16.05
CA SER A 204 0.01 7.12 -15.77
C SER A 204 0.40 6.51 -14.42
N THR A 205 -0.59 6.32 -13.56
CA THR A 205 -0.50 5.60 -12.30
C THR A 205 -1.01 4.17 -12.47
N GLY A 206 -0.65 3.32 -11.51
CA GLY A 206 -1.12 1.96 -11.44
C GLY A 206 -0.93 1.43 -10.03
N SER A 207 -1.54 0.28 -9.74
CA SER A 207 -1.33 -0.38 -8.47
C SER A 207 0.14 -0.78 -8.31
N SER A 208 0.61 -0.79 -7.07
CA SER A 208 1.93 -1.31 -6.71
C SER A 208 1.91 -2.85 -6.83
N ARG A 209 1.84 -3.34 -8.07
CA ARG A 209 1.78 -4.77 -8.40
C ARG A 209 3.14 -5.43 -8.22
N TYR A 210 3.08 -6.69 -7.83
CA TYR A 210 4.20 -7.60 -7.88
C TYR A 210 3.86 -8.70 -8.89
N GLY A 211 4.82 -9.04 -9.74
CA GLY A 211 4.75 -10.24 -10.56
C GLY A 211 4.83 -11.48 -9.67
N PRO A 212 4.54 -12.67 -10.24
CA PRO A 212 4.59 -13.94 -9.52
C PRO A 212 5.93 -14.25 -8.84
N ASP A 213 6.99 -13.57 -9.27
CA ASP A 213 8.37 -13.73 -8.79
C ASP A 213 8.77 -12.67 -7.75
N GLY A 214 7.79 -11.94 -7.21
CA GLY A 214 7.96 -10.87 -6.24
C GLY A 214 8.55 -9.59 -6.82
N MET A 215 8.76 -9.51 -8.14
CA MET A 215 9.29 -8.29 -8.77
C MET A 215 8.18 -7.29 -8.98
N ARG A 216 8.47 -6.03 -8.69
CA ARG A 216 7.54 -4.94 -8.98
C ARG A 216 7.28 -4.83 -10.49
N LEU A 217 6.02 -4.89 -10.91
CA LEU A 217 5.64 -4.73 -12.33
C LEU A 217 5.79 -3.27 -12.78
N PRO A 218 5.94 -3.02 -14.10
CA PRO A 218 5.99 -1.65 -14.63
C PRO A 218 4.68 -0.89 -14.34
N CYS A 219 4.85 0.41 -14.09
CA CYS A 219 3.80 1.40 -13.99
C CYS A 219 3.96 2.39 -15.17
N PRO A 220 2.88 2.69 -15.92
CA PRO A 220 1.58 2.02 -15.90
C PRO A 220 1.64 0.58 -16.46
N PRO A 221 0.55 -0.22 -16.35
CA PRO A 221 0.50 -1.54 -16.95
C PRO A 221 0.81 -1.55 -18.45
N PRO A 222 1.47 -2.60 -18.98
CA PRO A 222 1.99 -2.64 -20.35
C PRO A 222 0.93 -2.77 -21.44
N SER A 223 -0.33 -3.09 -21.11
CA SER A 223 -1.40 -3.26 -22.09
C SER A 223 -2.66 -2.52 -21.68
N ALA A 224 -3.45 -2.07 -22.66
CA ALA A 224 -4.74 -1.43 -22.42
C ALA A 224 -5.67 -2.31 -21.55
N ARG A 225 -5.71 -3.61 -21.81
CA ARG A 225 -6.49 -4.57 -21.01
C ARG A 225 -6.07 -4.56 -19.54
N GLU A 226 -4.76 -4.55 -19.26
CA GLU A 226 -4.29 -4.48 -17.87
C GLU A 226 -4.56 -3.12 -17.24
N VAL A 227 -4.48 -2.02 -17.99
CA VAL A 227 -4.83 -0.68 -17.49
C VAL A 227 -6.30 -0.63 -17.05
N VAL A 228 -7.22 -1.12 -17.87
CA VAL A 228 -8.65 -1.18 -17.52
C VAL A 228 -8.89 -2.14 -16.35
N SER A 229 -8.17 -3.26 -16.29
CA SER A 229 -8.30 -4.24 -15.19
C SER A 229 -7.75 -3.70 -13.86
N ASP A 230 -6.70 -2.89 -13.90
CA ASP A 230 -6.13 -2.22 -12.72
C ASP A 230 -7.05 -1.11 -12.22
N ALA A 231 -7.69 -0.36 -13.13
CA ALA A 231 -8.76 0.57 -12.80
C ALA A 231 -9.98 -0.13 -12.17
N LEU A 232 -10.37 -1.31 -12.71
CA LEU A 232 -11.44 -2.13 -12.14
C LEU A 232 -11.08 -2.58 -10.73
N TYR A 233 -9.85 -3.04 -10.51
CA TYR A 233 -9.36 -3.41 -9.19
C TYR A 233 -9.56 -2.30 -8.16
N ILE A 234 -9.10 -1.07 -8.43
CA ILE A 234 -9.20 0.01 -7.45
C ILE A 234 -10.64 0.48 -7.24
N ALA A 235 -11.47 0.49 -8.27
CA ALA A 235 -12.90 0.74 -8.14
C ALA A 235 -13.58 -0.31 -7.25
N CYS A 236 -13.24 -1.60 -7.43
CA CYS A 236 -13.76 -2.69 -6.61
C CYS A 236 -13.30 -2.57 -5.15
N ARG A 237 -12.00 -2.32 -4.93
CA ARG A 237 -11.42 -2.13 -3.60
C ARG A 237 -12.09 -1.00 -2.82
N ASN A 238 -12.42 0.09 -3.50
CA ASN A 238 -13.04 1.27 -2.91
C ASN A 238 -14.59 1.24 -2.96
N GLY A 239 -15.19 0.13 -3.44
CA GLY A 239 -16.64 -0.06 -3.47
C GLY A 239 -17.40 0.86 -4.44
N LYS A 240 -16.75 1.33 -5.51
CA LYS A 240 -17.30 2.33 -6.45
C LYS A 240 -18.14 1.70 -7.56
N GLU A 241 -19.39 1.36 -7.24
CA GLU A 241 -20.30 0.63 -8.13
C GLU A 241 -20.41 1.20 -9.55
N GLU A 242 -20.72 2.49 -9.71
CA GLU A 242 -20.93 3.08 -11.04
C GLU A 242 -19.68 2.98 -11.92
N ALA A 243 -18.50 3.23 -11.36
CA ALA A 243 -17.23 3.05 -12.07
C ALA A 243 -16.98 1.59 -12.44
N VAL A 244 -17.29 0.64 -11.55
CA VAL A 244 -17.23 -0.80 -11.83
C VAL A 244 -18.12 -1.16 -13.02
N ARG A 245 -19.38 -0.69 -13.03
CA ARG A 245 -20.33 -0.98 -14.11
C ARG A 245 -19.84 -0.45 -15.46
N VAL A 246 -19.26 0.74 -15.51
CA VAL A 246 -18.62 1.28 -16.73
C VAL A 246 -17.48 0.36 -17.18
N LEU A 247 -16.51 0.10 -16.29
CA LEU A 247 -15.30 -0.65 -16.63
C LEU A 247 -15.60 -2.08 -17.13
N LEU A 248 -16.62 -2.74 -16.59
CA LEU A 248 -17.05 -4.07 -17.03
C LEU A 248 -17.48 -4.13 -18.51
N ARG A 249 -17.80 -3.00 -19.14
CA ARG A 249 -18.14 -2.92 -20.56
C ARG A 249 -16.90 -2.86 -21.47
N HIS A 250 -15.71 -2.64 -20.93
CA HIS A 250 -14.49 -2.32 -21.68
C HIS A 250 -13.41 -3.42 -21.64
N GLY A 251 -13.81 -4.69 -21.72
CA GLY A 251 -12.87 -5.81 -21.92
C GLY A 251 -11.93 -6.06 -20.74
N THR A 252 -12.43 -5.91 -19.51
CA THR A 252 -11.69 -6.19 -18.27
C THR A 252 -11.31 -7.66 -18.14
N ASP A 253 -10.14 -7.91 -17.54
CA ASP A 253 -9.77 -9.25 -17.08
C ASP A 253 -10.23 -9.45 -15.62
N LEU A 254 -11.29 -10.22 -15.42
CA LEU A 254 -11.81 -10.54 -14.09
C LEU A 254 -10.88 -11.46 -13.28
N SER A 255 -9.88 -12.06 -13.93
CA SER A 255 -8.83 -12.86 -13.29
C SER A 255 -7.55 -12.07 -12.98
N PHE A 256 -7.54 -10.77 -13.28
CA PHE A 256 -6.40 -9.88 -13.10
C PHE A 256 -5.85 -9.92 -11.67
N ARG A 257 -4.56 -10.17 -11.52
CA ARG A 257 -3.86 -10.28 -10.24
C ARG A 257 -3.32 -8.91 -9.82
N ALA A 258 -4.04 -8.25 -8.93
CA ALA A 258 -3.67 -6.93 -8.41
C ALA A 258 -2.76 -7.05 -7.17
N PHE A 259 -2.88 -6.11 -6.22
CA PHE A 259 -2.16 -6.20 -4.95
C PHE A 259 -2.47 -7.52 -4.22
N ALA A 260 -1.45 -8.11 -3.59
CA ALA A 260 -1.49 -9.42 -2.93
C ALA A 260 -1.90 -10.62 -3.83
N GLY A 261 -1.92 -10.44 -5.15
CA GLY A 261 -2.43 -11.46 -6.08
C GLY A 261 -3.95 -11.64 -6.00
N GLY A 262 -4.68 -10.75 -5.32
CA GLY A 262 -6.14 -10.75 -5.29
C GLY A 262 -6.72 -10.32 -6.64
N THR A 263 -7.82 -10.95 -7.04
CA THR A 263 -8.62 -10.53 -8.20
C THR A 263 -9.54 -9.35 -7.85
N PRO A 264 -10.17 -8.65 -8.82
CA PRO A 264 -11.17 -7.63 -8.52
C PRO A 264 -12.27 -8.12 -7.58
N LEU A 265 -12.67 -9.39 -7.66
CA LEU A 265 -13.67 -9.98 -6.76
C LEU A 265 -13.16 -10.11 -5.31
N HIS A 266 -11.88 -10.42 -5.10
CA HIS A 266 -11.29 -10.43 -3.76
C HIS A 266 -11.40 -9.03 -3.13
N TRP A 267 -11.03 -8.02 -3.92
CA TRP A 267 -11.06 -6.62 -3.48
C TRP A 267 -12.47 -6.05 -3.34
N ALA A 268 -13.46 -6.58 -4.07
CA ALA A 268 -14.87 -6.29 -3.85
C ALA A 268 -15.35 -6.81 -2.48
N TYR A 269 -15.03 -8.05 -2.13
CA TYR A 269 -15.34 -8.60 -0.80
C TYR A 269 -14.60 -7.88 0.32
N PHE A 270 -13.37 -7.42 0.08
CA PHE A 270 -12.64 -6.55 0.99
C PHE A 270 -13.39 -5.22 1.25
N SER A 271 -13.96 -4.61 0.22
CA SER A 271 -14.73 -3.36 0.36
C SER A 271 -16.03 -3.54 1.15
N GLY A 272 -16.61 -4.76 1.13
CA GLY A 272 -17.95 -5.05 1.67
C GLY A 272 -19.10 -4.57 0.79
N SER A 273 -18.84 -4.03 -0.41
CA SER A 273 -19.88 -3.52 -1.31
C SER A 273 -20.62 -4.66 -2.02
N HIS A 274 -21.82 -4.98 -1.52
CA HIS A 274 -22.70 -6.00 -2.08
C HIS A 274 -23.00 -5.78 -3.57
N ALA A 275 -23.28 -4.53 -3.97
CA ALA A 275 -23.59 -4.20 -5.35
C ALA A 275 -22.40 -4.44 -6.30
N VAL A 276 -21.17 -4.15 -5.85
CA VAL A 276 -19.95 -4.46 -6.63
C VAL A 276 -19.73 -5.96 -6.72
N ILE A 277 -19.92 -6.71 -5.62
CA ILE A 277 -19.79 -8.17 -5.59
C ILE A 277 -20.77 -8.79 -6.59
N GLU A 278 -22.04 -8.38 -6.55
CA GLU A 278 -23.07 -8.86 -7.47
C GLU A 278 -22.74 -8.53 -8.93
N ALA A 279 -22.31 -7.29 -9.22
CA ALA A 279 -21.95 -6.88 -10.57
C ALA A 279 -20.80 -7.73 -11.14
N LEU A 280 -19.78 -8.03 -10.35
CA LEU A 280 -18.66 -8.89 -10.77
C LEU A 280 -19.09 -10.35 -10.99
N LEU A 281 -19.92 -10.91 -10.11
CA LEU A 281 -20.42 -12.28 -10.25
C LEU A 281 -21.31 -12.41 -11.50
N GLN A 282 -22.17 -11.43 -11.76
CA GLN A 282 -22.99 -11.38 -12.98
C GLN A 282 -22.14 -11.25 -14.25
N ALA A 283 -21.01 -10.56 -14.17
CA ALA A 283 -20.03 -10.48 -15.26
C ALA A 283 -19.18 -11.75 -15.43
N GLY A 284 -19.36 -12.77 -14.58
CA GLY A 284 -18.67 -14.06 -14.67
C GLY A 284 -17.33 -14.11 -13.94
N ALA A 285 -17.11 -13.27 -12.93
CA ALA A 285 -15.92 -13.38 -12.07
C ALA A 285 -15.94 -14.72 -11.31
N ASP A 286 -14.83 -15.45 -11.35
CA ASP A 286 -14.71 -16.76 -10.71
C ASP A 286 -14.52 -16.64 -9.18
N PRO A 287 -15.50 -17.08 -8.36
CA PRO A 287 -15.43 -17.00 -6.91
C PRO A 287 -14.52 -18.07 -6.28
N THR A 288 -13.91 -18.95 -7.08
CA THR A 288 -13.06 -20.05 -6.60
C THR A 288 -11.57 -19.73 -6.67
N LEU A 289 -11.20 -18.67 -7.41
CA LEU A 289 -9.81 -18.22 -7.51
C LEU A 289 -9.27 -17.83 -6.14
N ARG A 290 -8.02 -18.21 -5.86
CA ARG A 290 -7.34 -17.91 -4.60
C ARG A 290 -6.30 -16.82 -4.79
N ASP A 291 -6.16 -15.91 -3.83
CA ASP A 291 -5.07 -14.92 -3.82
C ASP A 291 -3.69 -15.59 -3.67
N ASP A 292 -2.60 -14.86 -3.94
CA ASP A 292 -1.26 -15.45 -4.00
C ASP A 292 -0.57 -15.53 -2.62
N VAL A 293 -1.08 -14.81 -1.61
CA VAL A 293 -0.43 -14.62 -0.31
C VAL A 293 -1.06 -15.49 0.78
N LEU A 294 -2.35 -15.32 1.03
CA LEU A 294 -3.11 -16.07 2.03
C LEU A 294 -3.77 -17.31 1.43
N ARG A 295 -3.80 -17.41 0.09
CA ARG A 295 -4.48 -18.47 -0.64
C ARG A 295 -5.98 -18.50 -0.34
N CYS A 296 -6.59 -17.40 0.07
CA CYS A 296 -8.02 -17.30 0.36
C CYS A 296 -8.84 -17.14 -0.93
N THR A 297 -10.04 -17.69 -0.95
CA THR A 297 -11.08 -17.35 -1.93
C THR A 297 -11.51 -15.88 -1.78
N PRO A 298 -12.22 -15.27 -2.75
CA PRO A 298 -12.63 -13.88 -2.65
C PRO A 298 -13.47 -13.58 -1.40
N ARG A 299 -14.43 -14.47 -1.07
CA ARG A 299 -15.31 -14.28 0.09
C ARG A 299 -14.54 -14.27 1.40
N THR A 300 -13.62 -15.20 1.58
CA THR A 300 -12.81 -15.34 2.80
C THR A 300 -11.71 -14.29 2.87
N PHE A 301 -11.15 -13.88 1.74
CA PHE A 301 -10.20 -12.77 1.64
C PHE A 301 -10.72 -11.49 2.29
N GLY A 302 -12.01 -11.20 2.11
CA GLY A 302 -12.66 -10.03 2.71
C GLY A 302 -12.53 -9.94 4.23
N ILE A 303 -12.40 -11.06 4.96
CA ILE A 303 -12.18 -11.08 6.42
C ILE A 303 -10.73 -11.43 6.79
N CYS A 304 -10.11 -12.36 6.06
CA CYS A 304 -8.77 -12.88 6.35
C CYS A 304 -7.69 -11.83 6.10
N TRP A 305 -7.79 -11.04 5.02
CA TRP A 305 -6.80 -10.01 4.70
C TRP A 305 -6.79 -8.86 5.73
N PRO A 306 -7.95 -8.23 6.05
CA PRO A 306 -7.98 -7.26 7.15
C PRO A 306 -7.49 -7.82 8.49
N ALA A 307 -7.77 -9.10 8.77
CA ALA A 307 -7.34 -9.73 10.01
C ALA A 307 -5.82 -9.92 10.07
N SER A 308 -5.20 -10.34 8.95
CA SER A 308 -3.73 -10.50 8.87
C SER A 308 -2.96 -9.19 8.86
N GLU A 309 -3.60 -8.08 8.51
CA GLU A 309 -3.00 -6.73 8.49
C GLU A 309 -3.36 -5.89 9.73
N GLY A 310 -4.24 -6.40 10.60
CA GLY A 310 -4.64 -5.71 11.82
C GLY A 310 -5.67 -4.59 11.64
N TRP A 311 -6.41 -4.58 10.53
CA TRP A 311 -7.38 -3.53 10.19
C TRP A 311 -8.71 -3.73 10.92
N VAL A 312 -8.73 -3.38 12.21
CA VAL A 312 -9.86 -3.57 13.14
C VAL A 312 -11.19 -3.05 12.56
N SER A 313 -11.21 -1.86 11.96
CA SER A 313 -12.44 -1.27 11.41
C SER A 313 -13.03 -2.08 10.25
N LYS A 314 -12.18 -2.59 9.33
CA LYS A 314 -12.62 -3.42 8.20
C LYS A 314 -13.10 -4.80 8.67
N VAL A 315 -12.41 -5.41 9.64
CA VAL A 315 -12.86 -6.67 10.29
C VAL A 315 -14.24 -6.45 10.93
N ARG A 316 -14.43 -5.37 11.69
CA ARG A 316 -15.70 -5.05 12.36
C ARG A 316 -16.83 -4.91 11.35
N GLN A 317 -16.60 -4.14 10.28
CA GLN A 317 -17.57 -3.96 9.21
C GLN A 317 -17.96 -5.30 8.58
N ARG A 318 -16.98 -6.13 8.20
CA ARG A 318 -17.27 -7.42 7.54
C ARG A 318 -18.01 -8.42 8.43
N LEU A 319 -17.75 -8.43 9.73
CA LEU A 319 -18.52 -9.26 10.67
C LEU A 319 -19.93 -8.73 10.91
N ALA A 320 -20.14 -7.42 10.80
CA ALA A 320 -21.49 -6.84 10.85
C ALA A 320 -22.29 -7.19 9.58
N ASP A 321 -21.65 -7.19 8.42
CA ASP A 321 -22.27 -7.59 7.15
C ASP A 321 -22.56 -9.10 7.10
N ASP A 322 -21.63 -9.92 7.58
CA ASP A 322 -21.70 -11.38 7.52
C ASP A 322 -21.06 -12.02 8.77
N PRO A 323 -21.84 -12.25 9.84
CA PRO A 323 -21.36 -12.87 11.08
C PRO A 323 -20.81 -14.29 10.91
N THR A 324 -21.17 -14.99 9.82
CA THR A 324 -20.72 -16.37 9.58
C THR A 324 -19.22 -16.46 9.30
N LEU A 325 -18.57 -15.32 9.03
CA LEU A 325 -17.14 -15.21 8.74
C LEU A 325 -16.25 -15.38 9.98
N VAL A 326 -16.79 -15.25 11.20
CA VAL A 326 -15.97 -15.21 12.42
C VAL A 326 -15.10 -16.46 12.64
N ASN A 327 -15.63 -17.63 12.27
CA ASN A 327 -14.97 -18.93 12.42
C ASN A 327 -14.68 -19.59 11.06
N ILE A 328 -14.71 -18.82 9.96
CA ILE A 328 -14.52 -19.40 8.63
C ILE A 328 -13.10 -19.95 8.49
N MET A 329 -12.99 -21.17 7.98
CA MET A 329 -11.70 -21.81 7.69
C MET A 329 -11.46 -21.78 6.19
N ASP A 330 -10.32 -21.24 5.78
CA ASP A 330 -9.89 -21.30 4.39
C ASP A 330 -8.37 -21.40 4.27
N ALA A 331 -7.91 -22.17 3.29
CA ALA A 331 -6.50 -22.58 3.17
C ALA A 331 -5.92 -23.07 4.52
N GLY A 332 -6.75 -23.72 5.33
CA GLY A 332 -6.36 -24.23 6.64
C GLY A 332 -6.28 -23.19 7.75
N ARG A 333 -6.71 -21.94 7.58
CA ARG A 333 -6.62 -20.90 8.62
C ARG A 333 -7.95 -20.18 8.83
N ALA A 334 -8.13 -19.67 10.04
CA ALA A 334 -9.24 -18.78 10.41
C ALA A 334 -8.74 -17.33 10.52
N PRO A 335 -9.63 -16.33 10.47
CA PRO A 335 -9.25 -14.95 10.76
C PRO A 335 -8.51 -14.79 12.09
N LEU A 336 -8.90 -15.55 13.12
CA LEU A 336 -8.24 -15.52 14.43
C LEU A 336 -6.79 -16.02 14.37
N HIS A 337 -6.52 -17.10 13.62
CA HIS A 337 -5.16 -17.60 13.39
C HIS A 337 -4.27 -16.54 12.74
N LEU A 338 -4.80 -15.85 11.71
CA LEU A 338 -4.07 -14.81 10.99
C LEU A 338 -3.79 -13.59 11.86
N ALA A 339 -4.80 -13.12 12.60
CA ALA A 339 -4.66 -12.00 13.52
C ALA A 339 -3.66 -12.30 14.65
N ALA A 340 -3.69 -13.52 15.19
CA ALA A 340 -2.78 -13.93 16.25
C ALA A 340 -1.34 -14.07 15.76
N LYS A 341 -1.14 -14.70 14.59
CA LYS A 341 0.18 -14.81 13.95
C LYS A 341 0.81 -13.46 13.60
N GLY A 342 -0.01 -12.46 13.25
CA GLY A 342 0.42 -11.08 12.97
C GLY A 342 0.54 -10.18 14.22
N GLY A 343 0.20 -10.69 15.40
CA GLY A 343 0.27 -9.92 16.65
C GLY A 343 -0.79 -8.81 16.77
N HIS A 344 -1.90 -8.91 16.04
CA HIS A 344 -2.92 -7.86 15.96
C HIS A 344 -3.95 -7.97 17.11
N LEU A 345 -3.53 -7.61 18.32
CA LEU A 345 -4.36 -7.73 19.53
C LEU A 345 -5.75 -7.09 19.41
N GLY A 346 -5.86 -5.94 18.74
CA GLY A 346 -7.15 -5.28 18.52
C GLY A 346 -8.13 -6.13 17.70
N VAL A 347 -7.63 -6.82 16.67
CA VAL A 347 -8.44 -7.74 15.85
C VAL A 347 -8.75 -9.02 16.62
N VAL A 348 -7.77 -9.58 17.35
CA VAL A 348 -7.97 -10.77 18.18
C VAL A 348 -9.12 -10.57 19.19
N LYS A 349 -9.09 -9.44 19.91
CA LYS A 349 -10.16 -9.07 20.86
C LYS A 349 -11.52 -8.99 20.17
N LEU A 350 -11.58 -8.26 19.05
CA LEU A 350 -12.80 -8.10 18.27
C LEU A 350 -13.38 -9.44 17.78
N LEU A 351 -12.53 -10.35 17.27
CA LEU A 351 -12.97 -11.65 16.77
C LEU A 351 -13.54 -12.52 17.91
N ILE A 352 -12.92 -12.49 19.09
CA ILE A 352 -13.39 -13.26 20.26
C ILE A 352 -14.68 -12.66 20.82
N GLU A 353 -14.79 -11.33 20.89
CA GLU A 353 -16.05 -10.65 21.21
C GLU A 353 -17.17 -11.04 20.23
N ALA A 354 -16.84 -11.28 18.96
CA ALA A 354 -17.77 -11.75 17.93
C ALA A 354 -18.02 -13.28 17.95
N GLY A 355 -17.45 -14.03 18.90
CA GLY A 355 -17.66 -15.48 19.04
C GLY A 355 -16.66 -16.36 18.30
N ALA A 356 -15.45 -15.87 18.04
CA ALA A 356 -14.37 -16.71 17.50
C ALA A 356 -13.99 -17.83 18.48
N ASN A 357 -13.90 -19.05 17.97
CA ASN A 357 -13.47 -20.22 18.74
C ASN A 357 -11.94 -20.20 18.85
N VAL A 358 -11.44 -19.90 20.05
CA VAL A 358 -10.01 -19.82 20.39
C VAL A 358 -9.26 -21.15 20.20
N ASN A 359 -9.98 -22.26 20.26
CA ASN A 359 -9.43 -23.62 20.20
C ASN A 359 -9.51 -24.23 18.79
N LEU A 360 -9.95 -23.44 17.79
CA LEU A 360 -9.81 -23.86 16.39
C LEU A 360 -8.34 -24.15 16.10
N ARG A 361 -8.13 -25.19 15.29
CA ARG A 361 -6.79 -25.61 14.85
C ARG A 361 -6.64 -25.34 13.36
N ASP A 362 -5.50 -24.80 12.98
CA ASP A 362 -5.11 -24.63 11.59
C ASP A 362 -4.73 -25.96 10.92
N ALA A 363 -4.32 -25.91 9.65
CA ALA A 363 -3.89 -27.10 8.90
C ALA A 363 -2.67 -27.80 9.51
N GLU A 364 -1.85 -27.07 10.27
CA GLU A 364 -0.71 -27.58 11.01
C GLU A 364 -1.08 -28.07 12.43
N GLY A 365 -2.37 -28.03 12.79
CA GLY A 365 -2.89 -28.47 14.07
C GLY A 365 -2.70 -27.46 15.21
N LYS A 366 -2.36 -26.20 14.89
CA LYS A 366 -2.00 -25.14 15.84
C LYS A 366 -3.18 -24.22 16.11
N THR A 367 -3.30 -23.79 17.37
CA THR A 367 -4.28 -22.80 17.79
C THR A 367 -3.79 -21.37 17.53
N ALA A 368 -4.67 -20.39 17.73
CA ALA A 368 -4.28 -18.99 17.70
C ALA A 368 -3.19 -18.66 18.74
N LEU A 369 -3.23 -19.30 19.92
CA LEU A 369 -2.22 -19.12 20.97
C LEU A 369 -0.86 -19.67 20.52
N ASP A 370 -0.83 -20.87 19.93
CA ASP A 370 0.39 -21.49 19.40
C ASP A 370 1.06 -20.58 18.37
N LEU A 371 0.28 -20.05 17.41
CA LEU A 371 0.76 -19.17 16.35
C LEU A 371 1.28 -17.82 16.86
N ALA A 372 0.67 -17.28 17.93
CA ALA A 372 1.19 -16.07 18.58
C ALA A 372 2.56 -16.32 19.24
N GLY A 373 2.80 -17.54 19.73
CA GLY A 373 4.07 -17.95 20.33
C GLY A 373 5.22 -18.17 19.34
N GLU A 374 4.93 -18.41 18.06
CA GLU A 374 5.95 -18.63 17.02
C GLU A 374 6.71 -17.37 16.60
N ARG A 375 6.12 -16.21 16.84
CA ARG A 375 6.67 -14.91 16.46
C ARG A 375 6.82 -13.98 17.67
N PRO A 376 7.52 -14.38 18.75
CA PRO A 376 7.64 -13.58 19.98
C PRO A 376 8.33 -12.23 19.74
N ASP A 377 8.91 -12.11 18.57
CA ASP A 377 9.67 -11.01 18.09
C ASP A 377 8.75 -9.89 17.52
N GLN A 378 7.59 -10.23 16.96
CA GLN A 378 6.65 -9.20 16.56
C GLN A 378 6.07 -8.55 17.84
N ALA A 379 6.23 -7.22 17.97
CA ALA A 379 5.91 -6.47 19.19
C ALA A 379 4.46 -6.65 19.69
N GLY A 380 3.54 -7.09 18.82
CA GLY A 380 2.16 -7.41 19.16
C GLY A 380 1.92 -8.87 19.57
N SER A 381 2.74 -9.82 19.12
CA SER A 381 2.48 -11.25 19.27
C SER A 381 2.67 -11.74 20.70
N VAL A 382 3.63 -11.17 21.46
CA VAL A 382 3.76 -11.43 22.91
C VAL A 382 2.50 -11.00 23.64
N LYS A 383 1.99 -9.79 23.35
CA LYS A 383 0.76 -9.28 23.97
C LYS A 383 -0.45 -10.13 23.62
N VAL A 384 -0.54 -10.63 22.39
CA VAL A 384 -1.58 -11.57 21.97
C VAL A 384 -1.47 -12.88 22.75
N ALA A 385 -0.28 -13.49 22.78
CA ALA A 385 -0.05 -14.75 23.47
C ALA A 385 -0.38 -14.65 24.96
N GLU A 386 0.11 -13.62 25.65
CA GLU A 386 -0.21 -13.35 27.05
C GLU A 386 -1.73 -13.20 27.26
N TRP A 387 -2.40 -12.45 26.39
CA TRP A 387 -3.83 -12.21 26.53
C TRP A 387 -4.70 -13.46 26.23
N LEU A 388 -4.23 -14.35 25.34
CA LEU A 388 -4.89 -15.61 25.00
C LEU A 388 -4.67 -16.72 26.04
N LYS A 389 -3.57 -16.72 26.80
CA LYS A 389 -3.29 -17.73 27.85
C LYS A 389 -4.41 -17.86 28.89
N ASP A 390 -5.04 -16.75 29.25
CA ASP A 390 -6.14 -16.73 30.23
C ASP A 390 -7.48 -17.22 29.65
N ARG A 391 -7.51 -17.59 28.36
CA ARG A 391 -8.71 -17.89 27.57
C ARG A 391 -8.64 -19.23 26.85
N ASP A 392 -7.56 -19.99 27.04
CA ASP A 392 -7.43 -21.40 26.64
C ASP A 392 -7.87 -22.25 27.85
N PRO A 393 -9.10 -22.82 27.84
CA PRO A 393 -9.69 -23.50 29.00
C PRO A 393 -9.11 -24.89 29.32
#